data_AF-A0A1Z8XSJ2-F1
#
_entry.id   AF-A0A1Z8XSJ2-F1
#
_cell.length_a   1.000
_cell.length_b   1.000
_cell.length_c   1.000
_cell.angle_alpha   90.00
_cell.angle_beta   90.00
_cell.angle_gamma   90.00
#
_symmetry.space_group_name_H-M   'P 1'
#
loop_
_entity.id
_entity.type
_entity.pdbx_description
1 polymer ?
#
loop_
_entity_poly.entity_id
_entity_poly.type
_entity_poly.pdbx_seq_one_letter_code
_entity_poly.pdbx_strand_id
1 'polypeptide(L)'
;MSKPLPILIASDHAGFELKESLMAHLIEKGHEIKDLGTDSSESTDYPDYAHELSELIAHEEAKLGILICHSGIGMSIAANRHPQIRAAVVNEPSDASLTRTHNDANVLCLGAQRMKLETAKEITESFINADFEADERHVRRINKINPVTTSLDKVDPELAEAVDKEIERQQNNIELIASENFASENIRLLQGSHLTNKYAEGYPGKRWYGGCENVDLAEALAIERAKELFGADHANVQPHSGSQANAAVYFSSLEHGDKILAMDLSHGGHLTHGHPANFSGKFYEISSYGVNEDTEQIDYDQLKAQAEKVKPKMITAGASAYPRIIDFEKMSEIAKSVGALLFVDMAHIAGLVAGGVHPSPVGYADFITTTTHKSLRGPRGGLILCGEDWAKKIDSMVFPGVQGGPLMHVIAAKAACFGEALKPDFKIYQNQIVKNAHTLAGKLKEYGYRIVSGGTENHLMLVDVRPNKINGKIAQHALDEAGITVNKNSIPFDTESPFKAGGIRIGTPAVTTRGMTESEMLVIAEFIHEALENRENPEALEKIRLKVINLNKGFPLP
;
A
#
# COMPACT_ATOMS: atom_id res chain seq x y z
N MET A 1 -13.40 42.78 -1.27
CA MET A 1 -14.02 42.19 -0.07
C MET A 1 -14.32 40.75 -0.43
N SER A 2 -13.82 39.78 0.35
CA SER A 2 -14.15 38.37 0.13
C SER A 2 -15.66 38.18 0.29
N LYS A 3 -16.26 37.36 -0.58
CA LYS A 3 -17.66 36.98 -0.44
C LYS A 3 -17.83 36.29 0.93
N PRO A 4 -18.91 36.56 1.70
CA PRO A 4 -19.15 35.83 2.94
C PRO A 4 -19.24 34.32 2.63
N LEU A 5 -18.56 33.49 3.44
CA LEU A 5 -18.63 32.04 3.28
C LEU A 5 -20.04 31.54 3.62
N PRO A 6 -20.55 30.51 2.92
CA PRO A 6 -21.88 29.98 3.18
C PRO A 6 -21.95 29.29 4.55
N ILE A 7 -23.16 29.21 5.10
CA ILE A 7 -23.46 28.29 6.20
C ILE A 7 -23.87 26.97 5.58
N LEU A 8 -23.24 25.88 6.03
CA LEU A 8 -23.60 24.54 5.58
C LEU A 8 -24.79 24.02 6.39
N ILE A 9 -25.73 23.36 5.74
CA ILE A 9 -26.82 22.67 6.41
C ILE A 9 -26.98 21.27 5.82
N ALA A 10 -27.12 20.25 6.66
CA ALA A 10 -27.36 18.89 6.21
C ALA A 10 -28.28 18.14 7.18
N SER A 11 -29.01 17.17 6.65
CA SER A 11 -29.84 16.27 7.46
C SER A 11 -29.91 14.87 6.87
N ASP A 12 -30.16 13.90 7.73
CA ASP A 12 -30.74 12.63 7.28
C ASP A 12 -32.24 12.81 7.01
N HIS A 13 -32.87 11.73 6.57
CA HIS A 13 -34.30 11.63 6.32
C HIS A 13 -35.20 12.08 7.48
N ALA A 14 -34.78 11.85 8.72
CA ALA A 14 -35.56 12.23 9.89
C ALA A 14 -35.49 13.75 10.18
N GLY A 15 -34.44 14.42 9.71
CA GLY A 15 -34.25 15.87 9.85
C GLY A 15 -34.77 16.70 8.66
N PHE A 16 -35.19 16.08 7.57
CA PHE A 16 -35.49 16.73 6.28
C PHE A 16 -36.45 17.93 6.41
N GLU A 17 -37.64 17.75 7.01
CA GLU A 17 -38.63 18.84 7.10
C GLU A 17 -38.14 20.04 7.93
N LEU A 18 -37.37 19.75 9.00
CA LEU A 18 -36.79 20.80 9.84
C LEU A 18 -35.67 21.54 9.11
N LYS A 19 -34.85 20.81 8.33
CA LYS A 19 -33.80 21.37 7.47
C LYS A 19 -34.36 22.37 6.47
N GLU A 20 -35.39 21.96 5.72
CA GLU A 20 -36.07 22.84 4.73
C GLU A 20 -36.61 24.11 5.39
N SER A 21 -37.26 23.97 6.55
CA SER A 21 -37.84 25.09 7.28
C SER A 21 -36.77 26.06 7.82
N LEU A 22 -35.65 25.55 8.31
CA LEU A 22 -34.53 26.38 8.79
C LEU A 22 -33.77 27.04 7.65
N MET A 23 -33.56 26.33 6.54
CA MET A 23 -32.93 26.89 5.35
C MET A 23 -33.74 28.09 4.83
N ALA A 24 -35.06 27.95 4.69
CA ALA A 24 -35.92 29.05 4.28
C ALA A 24 -35.83 30.26 5.23
N HIS A 25 -35.83 30.02 6.54
CA HIS A 25 -35.69 31.05 7.57
C HIS A 25 -34.34 31.78 7.48
N LEU A 26 -33.23 31.05 7.32
CA LEU A 26 -31.90 31.65 7.23
C LEU A 26 -31.70 32.45 5.94
N ILE A 27 -32.27 31.98 4.83
CA ILE A 27 -32.28 32.73 3.56
C ILE A 27 -33.08 34.04 3.71
N GLU A 28 -34.24 34.01 4.37
CA GLU A 28 -35.03 35.22 4.68
C GLU A 28 -34.23 36.23 5.53
N LYS A 29 -33.38 35.72 6.43
CA LYS A 29 -32.45 36.53 7.26
C LYS A 29 -31.20 37.00 6.52
N GLY A 30 -31.02 36.62 5.26
CA GLY A 30 -29.94 37.09 4.39
C GLY A 30 -28.65 36.27 4.42
N HIS A 31 -28.68 35.04 4.93
CA HIS A 31 -27.51 34.14 4.90
C HIS A 31 -27.41 33.39 3.56
N GLU A 32 -26.18 33.19 3.08
CA GLU A 32 -25.90 32.27 1.96
C GLU A 32 -25.82 30.84 2.53
N ILE A 33 -26.62 29.91 2.00
CA ILE A 33 -26.73 28.53 2.50
C ILE A 33 -26.27 27.55 1.42
N LYS A 34 -25.49 26.54 1.81
CA LYS A 34 -25.19 25.35 0.99
C LYS A 34 -25.84 24.14 1.65
N ASP A 35 -26.84 23.58 0.98
CA ASP A 35 -27.52 22.35 1.40
C ASP A 35 -26.72 21.13 0.95
N LEU A 36 -26.42 20.26 1.90
CA LEU A 36 -25.70 19.00 1.72
C LEU A 36 -26.54 17.82 2.23
N GLY A 37 -27.77 18.06 2.69
CA GLY A 37 -28.62 17.01 3.25
C GLY A 37 -29.37 16.21 2.19
N THR A 38 -30.10 15.19 2.65
CA THR A 38 -31.09 14.49 1.82
C THR A 38 -32.10 15.46 1.21
N ASP A 39 -32.62 15.13 0.03
CA ASP A 39 -33.68 15.86 -0.68
C ASP A 39 -35.08 15.28 -0.41
N SER A 40 -35.18 14.25 0.42
CA SER A 40 -36.43 13.54 0.71
C SER A 40 -36.48 12.91 2.11
N SER A 41 -37.67 12.44 2.49
CA SER A 41 -37.90 11.67 3.72
C SER A 41 -37.61 10.17 3.58
N GLU A 42 -37.06 9.74 2.44
CA GLU A 42 -36.67 8.34 2.23
C GLU A 42 -35.48 7.97 3.11
N SER A 43 -35.44 6.74 3.62
CA SER A 43 -34.44 6.35 4.62
C SER A 43 -33.00 6.45 4.09
N THR A 44 -32.14 7.09 4.89
CA THR A 44 -30.72 7.32 4.61
C THR A 44 -29.89 7.25 5.89
N ASP A 45 -28.58 7.05 5.76
CA ASP A 45 -27.65 6.99 6.88
C ASP A 45 -27.07 8.38 7.21
N TYR A 46 -27.17 8.76 8.49
CA TYR A 46 -26.73 10.07 8.96
C TYR A 46 -25.20 10.33 8.86
N PRO A 47 -24.29 9.33 9.00
CA PRO A 47 -22.85 9.59 8.96
C PRO A 47 -22.39 10.21 7.65
N ASP A 48 -22.99 9.84 6.52
CA ASP A 48 -22.61 10.34 5.18
C ASP A 48 -22.69 11.88 5.14
N TYR A 49 -23.81 12.42 5.59
CA TYR A 49 -24.05 13.87 5.65
C TYR A 49 -23.22 14.58 6.73
N ALA A 50 -23.00 13.93 7.87
CA ALA A 50 -22.15 14.48 8.93
C ALA A 50 -20.69 14.60 8.47
N HIS A 51 -20.17 13.58 7.77
CA HIS A 51 -18.80 13.56 7.31
C HIS A 51 -18.59 14.61 6.20
N GLU A 52 -19.47 14.66 5.20
CA GLU A 52 -19.35 15.64 4.10
C GLU A 52 -19.34 17.09 4.61
N LEU A 53 -20.30 17.46 5.47
CA LEU A 53 -20.36 18.82 6.04
C LEU A 53 -19.10 19.13 6.88
N SER A 54 -18.62 18.15 7.65
CA SER A 54 -17.46 18.31 8.52
C SER A 54 -16.17 18.50 7.74
N GLU A 55 -16.00 17.78 6.62
CA GLU A 55 -14.84 17.92 5.73
C GLU A 55 -14.77 19.32 5.13
N LEU A 56 -15.89 19.85 4.65
CA LEU A 56 -15.95 21.20 4.08
C LEU A 56 -15.64 22.30 5.12
N ILE A 57 -16.06 22.12 6.38
CA ILE A 57 -15.66 23.04 7.46
C ILE A 57 -14.17 22.87 7.80
N ALA A 58 -13.66 21.65 7.81
CA ALA A 58 -12.25 21.37 8.08
C ALA A 58 -11.32 21.97 7.01
N HIS A 59 -11.78 22.03 5.75
CA HIS A 59 -11.10 22.67 4.63
C HIS A 59 -11.34 24.19 4.52
N GLU A 60 -11.98 24.80 5.53
CA GLU A 60 -12.24 26.24 5.58
C GLU A 60 -13.13 26.77 4.42
N GLU A 61 -13.88 25.89 3.74
CA GLU A 61 -14.89 26.27 2.74
C GLU A 61 -16.15 26.90 3.37
N ALA A 62 -16.36 26.64 4.66
CA ALA A 62 -17.38 27.27 5.49
C ALA A 62 -16.90 27.43 6.93
N LYS A 63 -17.49 28.39 7.65
CA LYS A 63 -17.16 28.63 9.07
C LYS A 63 -18.10 27.92 10.03
N LEU A 64 -19.36 27.71 9.63
CA LEU A 64 -20.42 27.20 10.47
C LEU A 64 -21.22 26.15 9.72
N GLY A 65 -21.67 25.13 10.45
CA GLY A 65 -22.54 24.09 9.94
C GLY A 65 -23.70 23.77 10.87
N ILE A 66 -24.79 23.28 10.30
CA ILE A 66 -25.98 22.82 11.01
C ILE A 66 -26.29 21.39 10.56
N LEU A 67 -26.28 20.45 11.50
CA LEU A 67 -26.63 19.06 11.27
C LEU A 67 -27.93 18.71 11.97
N ILE A 68 -28.81 17.99 11.27
CA ILE A 68 -30.12 17.63 11.79
C ILE A 68 -30.34 16.14 11.58
N CYS A 69 -30.68 15.44 12.66
CA CYS A 69 -31.19 14.07 12.55
C CYS A 69 -32.30 13.84 13.57
N HIS A 70 -32.72 12.60 13.75
CA HIS A 70 -33.76 12.26 14.72
C HIS A 70 -33.52 12.85 16.12
N SER A 71 -32.32 12.71 16.68
CA SER A 71 -31.95 13.18 18.03
C SER A 71 -30.84 14.22 18.07
N GLY A 72 -30.15 14.47 16.95
CA GLY A 72 -28.91 15.25 16.87
C GLY A 72 -27.66 14.52 17.39
N ILE A 73 -27.83 13.46 18.21
CA ILE A 73 -26.73 12.77 18.90
C ILE A 73 -25.80 12.06 17.91
N GLY A 74 -26.36 11.27 16.98
CA GLY A 74 -25.57 10.52 16.00
C GLY A 74 -24.72 11.44 15.13
N MET A 75 -25.34 12.49 14.57
CA MET A 75 -24.67 13.52 13.77
C MET A 75 -23.54 14.21 14.55
N SER A 76 -23.78 14.56 15.83
CA SER A 76 -22.73 15.16 16.66
C SER A 76 -21.56 14.20 16.90
N ILE A 77 -21.83 12.92 17.13
CA ILE A 77 -20.77 11.91 17.32
C ILE A 77 -19.96 11.73 16.03
N ALA A 78 -20.63 11.61 14.87
CA ALA A 78 -19.97 11.45 13.58
C ALA A 78 -19.14 12.69 13.21
N ALA A 79 -19.69 13.90 13.38
CA ALA A 79 -19.01 15.15 13.07
C ALA A 79 -17.74 15.35 13.93
N ASN A 80 -17.81 15.06 15.24
CA ASN A 80 -16.65 15.17 16.13
C ASN A 80 -15.55 14.11 15.90
N ARG A 81 -15.70 13.20 14.91
CA ARG A 81 -14.58 12.35 14.46
C ARG A 81 -13.55 13.13 13.64
N HIS A 82 -13.91 14.32 13.17
CA HIS A 82 -13.04 15.23 12.45
C HIS A 82 -12.32 16.17 13.44
N PRO A 83 -10.98 16.17 13.51
CA PRO A 83 -10.21 16.92 14.52
C PRO A 83 -10.49 18.44 14.56
N GLN A 84 -10.93 19.03 13.46
CA GLN A 84 -11.23 20.46 13.34
C GLN A 84 -12.66 20.80 13.79
N ILE A 85 -13.49 19.80 14.05
CA ILE A 85 -14.91 19.98 14.36
C ILE A 85 -15.16 19.93 15.87
N ARG A 86 -16.01 20.85 16.31
CA ARG A 86 -16.59 20.91 17.65
C ARG A 86 -18.09 21.01 17.48
N ALA A 87 -18.72 19.85 17.32
CA ALA A 87 -20.15 19.71 17.12
C ALA A 87 -20.87 19.55 18.47
N ALA A 88 -21.95 20.29 18.69
CA ALA A 88 -22.73 20.21 19.93
C ALA A 88 -24.21 19.96 19.64
N VAL A 89 -24.79 18.98 20.33
CA VAL A 89 -26.26 18.81 20.37
C VAL A 89 -26.84 19.87 21.29
N VAL A 90 -27.73 20.70 20.76
CA VAL A 90 -28.33 21.82 21.51
C VAL A 90 -29.84 21.71 21.48
N ASN A 91 -30.47 21.88 22.65
CA ASN A 91 -31.92 21.80 22.79
C ASN A 91 -32.57 23.12 23.22
N GLU A 92 -31.78 24.12 23.63
CA GLU A 92 -32.28 25.42 24.12
C GLU A 92 -31.39 26.58 23.63
N PRO A 93 -31.95 27.79 23.36
CA PRO A 93 -31.20 28.91 22.80
C PRO A 93 -30.01 29.39 23.63
N SER A 94 -30.11 29.34 24.97
CA SER A 94 -29.02 29.71 25.87
C SER A 94 -27.78 28.84 25.68
N ASP A 95 -27.99 27.54 25.45
CA ASP A 95 -26.91 26.58 25.25
C ASP A 95 -26.26 26.77 23.88
N ALA A 96 -27.01 27.25 22.87
CA ALA A 96 -26.48 27.58 21.54
C ALA A 96 -25.43 28.68 21.61
N SER A 97 -25.72 29.75 22.36
CA SER A 97 -24.76 30.83 22.59
C SER A 97 -23.54 30.34 23.39
N LEU A 98 -23.76 29.60 24.48
CA LEU A 98 -22.68 29.09 25.33
C LEU A 98 -21.74 28.12 24.59
N THR A 99 -22.26 27.29 23.69
CA THR A 99 -21.42 26.37 22.92
C THR A 99 -20.47 27.12 21.97
N ARG A 100 -20.88 28.29 21.47
CA ARG A 100 -20.05 29.18 20.66
C ARG A 100 -19.07 29.96 21.51
N THR A 101 -19.57 30.67 22.52
CA THR A 101 -18.76 31.59 23.33
C THR A 101 -17.69 30.86 24.13
N HIS A 102 -18.00 29.70 24.73
CA HIS A 102 -17.07 28.99 25.61
C HIS A 102 -16.29 27.87 24.92
N ASN A 103 -16.89 27.21 23.92
CA ASN A 103 -16.33 26.00 23.31
C ASN A 103 -16.00 26.17 21.82
N ASP A 104 -16.15 27.38 21.27
CA ASP A 104 -15.87 27.70 19.86
C ASP A 104 -16.48 26.65 18.90
N ALA A 105 -17.69 26.19 19.22
CA ALA A 105 -18.38 25.17 18.43
C ALA A 105 -18.62 25.69 17.00
N ASN A 106 -18.22 24.94 15.98
CA ASN A 106 -18.42 25.31 14.58
C ASN A 106 -19.54 24.52 13.92
N VAL A 107 -20.10 23.51 14.61
CA VAL A 107 -21.24 22.73 14.13
C VAL A 107 -22.34 22.64 15.18
N LEU A 108 -23.55 23.05 14.81
CA LEU A 108 -24.76 22.91 15.62
C LEU A 108 -25.47 21.61 15.24
N CYS A 109 -25.81 20.77 16.21
CA CYS A 109 -26.60 19.56 15.98
C CYS A 109 -27.99 19.68 16.61
N LEU A 110 -29.04 19.42 15.83
CA LEU A 110 -30.44 19.50 16.26
C LEU A 110 -31.14 18.14 16.13
N GLY A 111 -32.01 17.84 17.11
CA GLY A 111 -32.85 16.64 17.11
C GLY A 111 -34.27 16.94 16.64
N ALA A 112 -34.61 16.55 15.41
CA ALA A 112 -35.91 16.84 14.80
C ALA A 112 -37.11 16.23 15.55
N GLN A 113 -36.93 15.08 16.23
CA GLN A 113 -38.03 14.38 16.91
C GLN A 113 -38.75 15.23 17.97
N ARG A 114 -38.01 16.09 18.67
CA ARG A 114 -38.50 16.81 19.87
C ARG A 114 -38.46 18.33 19.73
N MET A 115 -37.97 18.82 18.60
CA MET A 115 -37.73 20.24 18.39
C MET A 115 -38.95 20.92 17.78
N LYS A 116 -39.46 21.97 18.43
CA LYS A 116 -40.45 22.86 17.81
C LYS A 116 -39.73 23.80 16.85
N LEU A 117 -40.33 24.10 15.70
CA LEU A 117 -39.73 24.94 14.67
C LEU A 117 -39.26 26.31 15.21
N GLU A 118 -40.09 26.99 16.00
CA GLU A 118 -39.72 28.30 16.56
C GLU A 118 -38.51 28.20 17.50
N THR A 119 -38.45 27.17 18.33
CA THR A 119 -37.27 26.91 19.17
C THR A 119 -36.03 26.59 18.33
N ALA A 120 -36.18 25.82 17.25
CA ALA A 120 -35.07 25.53 16.32
C ALA A 120 -34.52 26.80 15.67
N LYS A 121 -35.40 27.73 15.26
CA LYS A 121 -35.01 29.03 14.72
C LYS A 121 -34.24 29.86 15.75
N GLU A 122 -34.75 29.96 16.98
CA GLU A 122 -34.09 30.70 18.06
C GLU A 122 -32.71 30.12 18.42
N ILE A 123 -32.58 28.80 18.49
CA ILE A 123 -31.30 28.12 18.70
C ILE A 123 -30.32 28.43 17.56
N THR A 124 -30.79 28.29 16.32
CA THR A 124 -29.95 28.49 15.13
C THR A 124 -29.46 29.93 15.05
N GLU A 125 -30.34 30.92 15.26
CA GLU A 125 -29.96 32.33 15.31
C GLU A 125 -29.00 32.62 16.46
N SER A 126 -29.22 32.04 17.64
CA SER A 126 -28.35 32.24 18.81
C SER A 126 -26.94 31.68 18.58
N PHE A 127 -26.84 30.56 17.86
CA PHE A 127 -25.56 29.94 17.50
C PHE A 127 -24.82 30.74 16.43
N ILE A 128 -25.50 31.16 15.36
CA ILE A 128 -24.88 31.90 14.24
C ILE A 128 -24.40 33.28 14.69
N ASN A 129 -25.17 33.95 15.56
CA ASN A 129 -24.86 35.31 16.01
C ASN A 129 -23.87 35.37 17.19
N ALA A 130 -23.51 34.22 17.78
CA ALA A 130 -22.57 34.17 18.90
C ALA A 130 -21.13 34.04 18.41
N ASP A 131 -20.26 34.90 18.94
CA ASP A 131 -18.82 34.89 18.72
C ASP A 131 -18.09 34.16 19.86
N PHE A 132 -16.91 33.61 19.55
CA PHE A 132 -16.06 32.97 20.56
C PHE A 132 -15.48 34.00 21.52
N GLU A 133 -15.64 33.75 22.83
CA GLU A 133 -15.00 34.56 23.88
C GLU A 133 -13.56 34.08 24.07
N ALA A 134 -12.63 34.70 23.35
CA ALA A 134 -11.21 34.36 23.33
C ALA A 134 -10.44 34.75 24.61
N ASP A 135 -11.02 34.52 25.79
CA ASP A 135 -10.33 34.66 27.07
C ASP A 135 -9.35 33.49 27.31
N GLU A 136 -8.40 33.70 28.23
CA GLU A 136 -7.34 32.73 28.53
C GLU A 136 -7.90 31.35 28.95
N ARG A 137 -9.04 31.32 29.66
CA ARG A 137 -9.65 30.10 30.16
C ARG A 137 -10.25 29.29 29.02
N HIS A 138 -10.99 29.92 28.12
CA HIS A 138 -11.64 29.26 26.99
C HIS A 138 -10.61 28.81 25.96
N VAL A 139 -9.68 29.68 25.55
CA VAL A 139 -8.59 29.33 24.62
C VAL A 139 -7.79 28.12 25.11
N ARG A 140 -7.43 28.08 26.40
CA ARG A 140 -6.72 26.93 26.99
C ARG A 140 -7.54 25.63 26.92
N ARG A 141 -8.86 25.69 27.08
CA ARG A 141 -9.74 24.51 26.98
C ARG A 141 -9.83 24.03 25.53
N ILE A 142 -10.00 24.95 24.58
CA ILE A 142 -9.99 24.61 23.14
C ILE A 142 -8.70 23.91 22.76
N ASN A 143 -7.55 24.43 23.17
CA ASN A 143 -6.25 23.80 22.89
C ASN A 143 -6.07 22.41 23.52
N LYS A 144 -6.87 22.08 24.55
CA LYS A 144 -6.90 20.72 25.14
C LYS A 144 -7.89 19.80 24.45
N ILE A 145 -8.98 20.35 23.91
CA ILE A 145 -9.98 19.61 23.12
C ILE A 145 -9.36 19.24 21.77
N ASN A 146 -8.73 20.22 21.12
CA ASN A 146 -8.02 20.07 19.85
C ASN A 146 -6.55 20.46 20.08
N PRO A 147 -5.67 19.54 20.53
CA PRO A 147 -4.24 19.83 20.55
C PRO A 147 -3.83 20.22 19.14
N VAL A 148 -3.07 21.32 19.01
CA VAL A 148 -2.56 21.79 17.71
C VAL A 148 -1.63 20.73 17.15
N THR A 149 -2.19 19.80 16.38
CA THR A 149 -1.47 19.03 15.38
C THR A 149 -1.38 19.94 14.18
N THR A 150 -0.20 20.49 13.91
CA THR A 150 0.00 21.25 12.69
C THR A 150 -0.20 20.30 11.51
N SER A 151 -1.29 20.52 10.78
CA SER A 151 -1.64 19.68 9.63
C SER A 151 -0.75 20.01 8.44
N LEU A 152 -0.44 19.02 7.59
CA LEU A 152 0.55 19.16 6.52
C LEU A 152 0.17 20.25 5.52
N ASP A 153 -1.11 20.37 5.17
CA ASP A 153 -1.70 21.45 4.36
C ASP A 153 -1.37 22.86 4.88
N LYS A 154 -1.23 23.01 6.21
CA LYS A 154 -0.90 24.30 6.84
C LYS A 154 0.60 24.56 6.92
N VAL A 155 1.41 23.51 7.01
CA VAL A 155 2.88 23.63 7.16
C VAL A 155 3.59 23.63 5.82
N ASP A 156 3.12 22.79 4.90
CA ASP A 156 3.71 22.51 3.59
C ASP A 156 2.59 22.12 2.59
N PRO A 157 1.83 23.11 2.07
CA PRO A 157 0.73 22.88 1.15
C PRO A 157 1.17 22.25 -0.18
N GLU A 158 2.41 22.50 -0.63
CA GLU A 158 2.95 21.87 -1.84
C GLU A 158 3.11 20.35 -1.66
N LEU A 159 3.61 19.94 -0.48
CA LEU A 159 3.71 18.52 -0.16
C LEU A 159 2.35 17.88 0.09
N ALA A 160 1.40 18.59 0.69
CA ALA A 160 0.02 18.13 0.85
C ALA A 160 -0.64 17.85 -0.51
N GLU A 161 -0.53 18.77 -1.47
CA GLU A 161 -1.06 18.59 -2.83
C GLU A 161 -0.46 17.36 -3.53
N ALA A 162 0.84 17.10 -3.34
CA ALA A 162 1.48 15.92 -3.90
C ALA A 162 0.93 14.60 -3.29
N VAL A 163 0.64 14.59 -1.99
CA VAL A 163 0.03 13.44 -1.30
C VAL A 163 -1.39 13.22 -1.81
N ASP A 164 -2.21 14.27 -1.90
CA ASP A 164 -3.60 14.18 -2.35
C ASP A 164 -3.69 13.67 -3.79
N LYS A 165 -2.82 14.16 -4.70
CA LYS A 165 -2.75 13.69 -6.08
C LYS A 165 -2.34 12.22 -6.19
N GLU A 166 -1.45 11.73 -5.33
CA GLU A 166 -1.08 10.32 -5.34
C GLU A 166 -2.19 9.43 -4.77
N ILE A 167 -2.92 9.89 -3.75
CA ILE A 167 -4.13 9.21 -3.26
C ILE A 167 -5.17 9.13 -4.38
N GLU A 168 -5.43 10.24 -5.07
CA GLU A 168 -6.34 10.28 -6.21
C GLU A 168 -5.90 9.30 -7.30
N ARG A 169 -4.60 9.28 -7.67
CA ARG A 169 -4.07 8.34 -8.65
C ARG A 169 -4.28 6.89 -8.23
N GLN A 170 -3.95 6.52 -6.99
CA GLN A 170 -4.12 5.15 -6.48
C GLN A 170 -5.58 4.73 -6.40
N GLN A 171 -6.47 5.66 -6.04
CA GLN A 171 -7.91 5.44 -6.00
C GLN A 171 -8.46 5.19 -7.41
N ASN A 172 -8.05 6.01 -8.38
CA ASN A 172 -8.64 6.07 -9.71
C ASN A 172 -8.01 5.12 -10.73
N ASN A 173 -6.71 4.81 -10.64
CA ASN A 173 -6.01 3.93 -11.57
C ASN A 173 -6.08 2.46 -11.16
N ILE A 174 -5.92 1.56 -12.12
CA ILE A 174 -5.74 0.11 -11.88
C ILE A 174 -4.24 -0.15 -11.76
N GLU A 175 -3.80 -0.54 -10.57
CA GLU A 175 -2.39 -0.79 -10.26
C GLU A 175 -2.02 -2.25 -10.54
N LEU A 176 -1.19 -2.49 -11.57
CA LEU A 176 -0.78 -3.81 -12.03
C LEU A 176 0.74 -4.00 -12.00
N ILE A 177 1.51 -3.09 -11.39
CA ILE A 177 2.93 -3.33 -11.14
C ILE A 177 3.08 -4.50 -10.16
N ALA A 178 3.68 -5.60 -10.62
CA ALA A 178 3.79 -6.86 -9.87
C ALA A 178 4.56 -6.79 -8.53
N SER A 179 5.26 -5.69 -8.27
CA SER A 179 6.00 -5.42 -7.04
C SER A 179 5.31 -4.43 -6.10
N GLU A 180 4.14 -3.91 -6.49
CA GLU A 180 3.36 -2.97 -5.67
C GLU A 180 2.20 -3.66 -4.96
N ASN A 181 1.77 -3.00 -3.90
CA ASN A 181 0.63 -3.40 -3.08
C ASN A 181 0.20 -2.23 -2.19
N PHE A 182 -0.99 -2.31 -1.60
CA PHE A 182 -1.49 -1.34 -0.63
C PHE A 182 -1.31 -1.88 0.79
N ALA A 183 -0.48 -1.21 1.58
CA ALA A 183 -0.30 -1.55 2.99
C ALA A 183 -1.55 -1.15 3.80
N SER A 184 -1.87 -1.92 4.86
CA SER A 184 -3.00 -1.59 5.74
C SER A 184 -2.81 -0.25 6.45
N GLU A 185 -3.91 0.37 6.86
CA GLU A 185 -3.90 1.56 7.72
C GLU A 185 -3.02 1.37 8.97
N ASN A 186 -3.05 0.19 9.60
CA ASN A 186 -2.20 -0.12 10.76
C ASN A 186 -0.70 -0.02 10.45
N ILE A 187 -0.30 -0.50 9.26
CA ILE A 187 1.10 -0.41 8.80
C ILE A 187 1.48 1.06 8.55
N ARG A 188 0.60 1.84 7.92
CA ARG A 188 0.82 3.28 7.66
C ARG A 188 0.93 4.07 8.96
N LEU A 189 0.03 3.80 9.92
CA LEU A 189 0.03 4.39 11.26
C LEU A 189 1.36 4.14 11.99
N LEU A 190 1.87 2.91 11.96
CA LEU A 190 3.12 2.55 12.62
C LEU A 190 4.34 3.20 11.95
N GLN A 191 4.34 3.34 10.62
CA GLN A 191 5.41 4.04 9.90
C GLN A 191 5.51 5.52 10.30
N GLY A 192 4.38 6.19 10.56
CA GLY A 192 4.35 7.58 11.03
C GLY A 192 4.48 7.77 12.55
N SER A 193 4.76 6.70 13.31
CA SER A 193 4.73 6.75 14.78
C SER A 193 5.99 7.35 15.41
N HIS A 194 5.90 7.70 16.70
CA HIS A 194 7.02 8.18 17.51
C HIS A 194 8.20 7.20 17.63
N LEU A 195 8.03 5.94 17.22
CA LEU A 195 9.13 4.99 17.14
C LEU A 195 10.23 5.45 16.17
N THR A 196 9.94 6.36 15.24
CA THR A 196 10.95 7.00 14.39
C THR A 196 12.01 7.77 15.15
N ASN A 197 11.72 8.23 16.38
CA ASN A 197 12.64 9.02 17.17
C ASN A 197 13.66 8.15 17.94
N LYS A 198 13.43 6.84 18.04
CA LYS A 198 14.25 5.97 18.89
C LYS A 198 15.43 5.39 18.13
N TYR A 199 16.62 5.81 18.53
CA TYR A 199 17.88 5.21 18.09
C TYR A 199 18.22 3.99 18.98
N ALA A 200 18.35 2.79 18.39
CA ALA A 200 18.40 1.52 19.11
C ALA A 200 19.44 0.52 18.53
N GLU A 201 20.67 0.96 18.29
CA GLU A 201 21.75 0.10 17.80
C GLU A 201 21.97 -1.14 18.71
N GLY A 202 22.27 -2.27 18.08
CA GLY A 202 22.30 -3.59 18.71
C GLY A 202 21.00 -4.37 18.48
N TYR A 203 20.75 -5.35 19.35
CA TYR A 203 19.61 -6.26 19.28
C TYR A 203 18.85 -6.28 20.62
N PRO A 204 17.62 -6.80 20.69
CA PRO A 204 16.84 -6.83 21.93
C PRO A 204 17.64 -7.37 23.13
N GLY A 205 17.63 -6.65 24.25
CA GLY A 205 18.40 -6.96 25.46
C GLY A 205 19.92 -6.72 25.37
N LYS A 206 20.46 -6.37 24.20
CA LYS A 206 21.89 -6.09 23.97
C LYS A 206 22.05 -4.83 23.11
N ARG A 207 21.59 -3.70 23.64
CA ARG A 207 21.61 -2.39 22.98
C ARG A 207 22.83 -1.57 23.40
N TRP A 208 23.27 -0.67 22.51
CA TRP A 208 24.32 0.31 22.79
C TRP A 208 23.81 1.55 23.53
N TYR A 209 22.50 1.80 23.50
CA TYR A 209 21.84 2.92 24.16
C TYR A 209 20.74 2.44 25.12
N GLY A 210 20.51 3.19 26.19
CA GLY A 210 19.41 2.93 27.14
C GLY A 210 18.04 3.37 26.64
N GLY A 211 16.98 3.00 27.37
CA GLY A 211 15.59 3.37 27.06
C GLY A 211 15.00 2.64 25.85
N CYS A 212 15.37 1.36 25.67
CA CYS A 212 15.01 0.55 24.51
C CYS A 212 13.94 -0.51 24.80
N GLU A 213 13.51 -0.65 26.06
CA GLU A 213 12.56 -1.64 26.56
C GLU A 213 11.29 -1.77 25.69
N ASN A 214 10.72 -0.66 25.20
CA ASN A 214 9.51 -0.69 24.36
C ASN A 214 9.81 -1.08 22.90
N VAL A 215 10.96 -0.68 22.37
CA VAL A 215 11.34 -1.01 20.99
C VAL A 215 11.90 -2.43 20.88
N ASP A 216 12.49 -2.94 21.95
CA ASP A 216 12.86 -4.34 22.11
C ASP A 216 11.63 -5.25 22.03
N LEU A 217 10.52 -4.87 22.67
CA LEU A 217 9.26 -5.59 22.54
C LEU A 217 8.77 -5.63 21.08
N ALA A 218 8.78 -4.48 20.38
CA ALA A 218 8.34 -4.41 18.99
C ALA A 218 9.23 -5.26 18.05
N GLU A 219 10.54 -5.23 18.25
CA GLU A 219 11.48 -6.03 17.47
C GLU A 219 11.37 -7.53 17.78
N ALA A 220 11.23 -7.91 19.04
CA ALA A 220 11.00 -9.30 19.44
C ALA A 220 9.70 -9.84 18.82
N LEU A 221 8.61 -9.06 18.83
CA LEU A 221 7.36 -9.44 18.16
C LEU A 221 7.54 -9.62 16.65
N ALA A 222 8.33 -8.77 15.99
CA ALA A 222 8.63 -8.92 14.57
C ALA A 222 9.41 -10.21 14.29
N ILE A 223 10.43 -10.51 15.10
CA ILE A 223 11.26 -11.71 14.97
C ILE A 223 10.42 -12.97 15.16
N GLU A 224 9.69 -13.07 16.27
CA GLU A 224 8.91 -14.27 16.59
C GLU A 224 7.81 -14.53 15.56
N ARG A 225 7.10 -13.48 15.12
CA ARG A 225 6.07 -13.62 14.08
C ARG A 225 6.65 -14.00 12.73
N ALA A 226 7.82 -13.49 12.36
CA ALA A 226 8.49 -13.89 11.12
C ALA A 226 8.90 -15.36 11.16
N LYS A 227 9.45 -15.82 12.28
CA LYS A 227 9.81 -17.23 12.49
C LYS A 227 8.58 -18.14 12.45
N GLU A 228 7.51 -17.77 13.13
CA GLU A 228 6.24 -18.51 13.10
C GLU A 228 5.66 -18.58 11.67
N LEU A 229 5.66 -17.45 10.96
CA LEU A 229 5.06 -17.34 9.63
C LEU A 229 5.78 -18.20 8.58
N PHE A 230 7.11 -18.27 8.64
CA PHE A 230 7.91 -18.96 7.62
C PHE A 230 8.50 -20.30 8.10
N GLY A 231 8.46 -20.60 9.41
CA GLY A 231 9.04 -21.81 9.99
C GLY A 231 10.58 -21.79 10.05
N ALA A 232 11.19 -20.61 10.19
CA ALA A 232 12.65 -20.47 10.25
C ALA A 232 13.19 -20.43 11.69
N ASP A 233 14.43 -20.89 11.89
CA ASP A 233 15.08 -20.90 13.21
C ASP A 233 15.45 -19.48 13.68
N HIS A 234 15.99 -18.67 12.76
CA HIS A 234 16.38 -17.28 13.02
C HIS A 234 15.78 -16.32 12.00
N ALA A 235 15.46 -15.12 12.46
CA ALA A 235 14.98 -14.02 11.63
C ALA A 235 15.67 -12.70 12.03
N ASN A 236 16.30 -12.04 11.06
CA ASN A 236 16.77 -10.66 11.23
C ASN A 236 15.84 -9.69 10.51
N VAL A 237 15.16 -8.85 11.30
CA VAL A 237 14.12 -7.91 10.84
C VAL A 237 14.65 -6.49 10.64
N GLN A 238 15.93 -6.24 10.87
CA GLN A 238 16.53 -4.90 10.79
C GLN A 238 16.88 -4.38 9.38
N PRO A 239 17.03 -5.19 8.30
CA PRO A 239 17.36 -4.63 6.99
C PRO A 239 16.35 -3.57 6.54
N HIS A 240 16.85 -2.39 6.12
CA HIS A 240 15.94 -1.29 5.69
C HIS A 240 15.31 -1.57 4.32
N SER A 241 15.87 -2.49 3.54
CA SER A 241 15.36 -2.91 2.23
C SER A 241 15.81 -4.33 1.87
N GLY A 242 15.23 -4.90 0.81
CA GLY A 242 15.67 -6.20 0.27
C GLY A 242 17.12 -6.16 -0.22
N SER A 243 17.56 -5.09 -0.89
CA SER A 243 18.94 -4.95 -1.36
C SER A 243 19.97 -4.99 -0.23
N GLN A 244 19.64 -4.40 0.93
CA GLN A 244 20.50 -4.48 2.12
C GLN A 244 20.44 -5.84 2.81
N ALA A 245 19.29 -6.53 2.76
CA ALA A 245 19.19 -7.91 3.23
C ALA A 245 20.12 -8.82 2.42
N ASN A 246 20.10 -8.71 1.08
CA ASN A 246 21.00 -9.47 0.20
C ASN A 246 22.46 -9.10 0.46
N ALA A 247 22.77 -7.80 0.64
CA ALA A 247 24.12 -7.36 0.98
C ALA A 247 24.64 -8.02 2.25
N ALA A 248 23.85 -8.02 3.34
CA ALA A 248 24.25 -8.65 4.59
C ALA A 248 24.52 -10.16 4.42
N VAL A 249 23.71 -10.87 3.64
CA VAL A 249 23.95 -12.30 3.32
C VAL A 249 25.28 -12.47 2.59
N TYR A 250 25.51 -11.72 1.51
CA TYR A 250 26.75 -11.81 0.74
C TYR A 250 27.98 -11.49 1.59
N PHE A 251 27.99 -10.38 2.31
CA PHE A 251 29.13 -10.02 3.17
C PHE A 251 29.34 -10.98 4.34
N SER A 252 28.29 -11.67 4.81
CA SER A 252 28.43 -12.62 5.93
C SER A 252 29.05 -13.96 5.53
N SER A 253 29.08 -14.27 4.23
CA SER A 253 29.35 -15.63 3.73
C SER A 253 30.34 -15.71 2.57
N LEU A 254 30.63 -14.58 1.91
CA LEU A 254 31.52 -14.48 0.75
C LEU A 254 32.64 -13.46 0.97
N GLU A 255 33.78 -13.75 0.36
CA GLU A 255 34.92 -12.85 0.22
C GLU A 255 34.93 -12.17 -1.16
N HIS A 256 35.63 -11.04 -1.29
CA HIS A 256 35.79 -10.38 -2.59
C HIS A 256 36.42 -11.33 -3.62
N GLY A 257 35.85 -11.37 -4.83
CA GLY A 257 36.26 -12.26 -5.91
C GLY A 257 35.67 -13.68 -5.83
N ASP A 258 34.93 -14.03 -4.77
CA ASP A 258 34.21 -15.30 -4.74
C ASP A 258 33.21 -15.41 -5.90
N LYS A 259 33.00 -16.64 -6.36
CA LYS A 259 32.14 -16.94 -7.51
C LYS A 259 30.68 -17.12 -7.08
N ILE A 260 29.78 -16.47 -7.79
CA ILE A 260 28.33 -16.60 -7.63
C ILE A 260 27.73 -17.10 -8.95
N LEU A 261 26.83 -18.08 -8.85
CA LEU A 261 25.99 -18.51 -9.96
C LEU A 261 24.55 -18.03 -9.72
N ALA A 262 24.04 -17.15 -10.58
CA ALA A 262 22.74 -16.49 -10.41
C ALA A 262 21.90 -16.51 -11.68
N MET A 263 20.59 -16.25 -11.55
CA MET A 263 19.70 -16.16 -12.70
C MET A 263 20.05 -14.94 -13.56
N ASP A 264 20.11 -15.13 -14.88
CA ASP A 264 20.32 -14.03 -15.82
C ASP A 264 19.21 -12.96 -15.67
N LEU A 265 19.60 -11.68 -15.64
CA LEU A 265 18.68 -10.55 -15.48
C LEU A 265 17.65 -10.48 -16.62
N SER A 266 18.09 -10.75 -17.87
CA SER A 266 17.22 -10.76 -19.04
C SER A 266 16.19 -11.89 -19.02
N HIS A 267 16.46 -12.95 -18.23
CA HIS A 267 15.59 -14.10 -18.10
C HIS A 267 14.71 -14.05 -16.84
N GLY A 268 14.84 -13.01 -16.00
CA GLY A 268 13.97 -12.78 -14.85
C GLY A 268 14.67 -12.53 -13.52
N GLY A 269 16.02 -12.55 -13.49
CA GLY A 269 16.82 -12.26 -12.29
C GLY A 269 16.62 -10.84 -11.72
N HIS A 270 17.37 -10.50 -10.67
CA HIS A 270 17.33 -9.17 -10.06
C HIS A 270 18.72 -8.51 -10.05
N LEU A 271 18.75 -7.17 -9.99
CA LEU A 271 19.99 -6.39 -10.03
C LEU A 271 20.97 -6.76 -8.91
N THR A 272 20.47 -7.13 -7.72
CA THR A 272 21.30 -7.50 -6.56
C THR A 272 21.87 -8.91 -6.66
N HIS A 273 21.56 -9.67 -7.72
CA HIS A 273 22.06 -11.03 -7.92
C HIS A 273 23.31 -11.06 -8.81
N GLY A 274 24.03 -9.94 -8.94
CA GLY A 274 25.28 -9.87 -9.69
C GLY A 274 25.30 -8.91 -10.88
N HIS A 275 24.35 -7.97 -11.00
CA HIS A 275 24.43 -6.99 -12.09
C HIS A 275 25.69 -6.11 -11.94
N PRO A 276 26.47 -5.83 -13.00
CA PRO A 276 27.75 -5.09 -12.90
C PRO A 276 27.66 -3.69 -12.29
N ALA A 277 26.49 -3.05 -12.37
CA ALA A 277 26.27 -1.74 -11.74
C ALA A 277 26.01 -1.83 -10.22
N ASN A 278 25.61 -3.00 -9.72
CA ASN A 278 25.32 -3.26 -8.31
C ASN A 278 26.59 -3.71 -7.55
N PHE A 279 26.64 -3.55 -6.22
CA PHE A 279 27.79 -3.99 -5.42
C PHE A 279 28.10 -5.48 -5.63
N SER A 280 27.07 -6.32 -5.76
CA SER A 280 27.22 -7.77 -5.98
C SER A 280 28.04 -8.07 -7.24
N GLY A 281 27.71 -7.43 -8.38
CA GLY A 281 28.47 -7.61 -9.62
C GLY A 281 29.81 -6.88 -9.67
N LYS A 282 30.05 -5.93 -8.75
CA LYS A 282 31.36 -5.25 -8.60
C LYS A 282 32.33 -6.05 -7.74
N PHE A 283 31.82 -6.78 -6.76
CA PHE A 283 32.65 -7.41 -5.72
C PHE A 283 32.89 -8.89 -5.96
N TYR A 284 32.01 -9.56 -6.70
CA TYR A 284 32.04 -11.02 -6.87
C TYR A 284 32.12 -11.39 -8.36
N GLU A 285 32.65 -12.58 -8.64
CA GLU A 285 32.71 -13.13 -9.98
C GLU A 285 31.36 -13.79 -10.34
N ILE A 286 30.62 -13.18 -11.25
CA ILE A 286 29.25 -13.62 -11.58
C ILE A 286 29.26 -14.54 -12.81
N SER A 287 28.63 -15.69 -12.66
CA SER A 287 28.20 -16.57 -13.76
C SER A 287 26.68 -16.71 -13.73
N SER A 288 26.08 -17.04 -14.88
CA SER A 288 24.63 -17.08 -14.99
C SER A 288 24.07 -18.44 -15.41
N TYR A 289 22.90 -18.77 -14.88
CA TYR A 289 21.98 -19.76 -15.44
C TYR A 289 20.74 -19.06 -16.01
N GLY A 290 20.01 -19.75 -16.87
CA GLY A 290 18.88 -19.16 -17.59
C GLY A 290 17.66 -20.06 -17.64
N VAL A 291 16.78 -19.72 -18.57
CA VAL A 291 15.62 -20.52 -18.93
C VAL A 291 15.89 -21.26 -20.24
N ASN A 292 15.18 -22.36 -20.45
CA ASN A 292 15.17 -23.09 -21.71
C ASN A 292 14.44 -22.28 -22.80
N GLU A 293 14.91 -22.32 -24.05
CA GLU A 293 14.37 -21.51 -25.15
C GLU A 293 12.96 -21.93 -25.58
N ASP A 294 12.63 -23.22 -25.49
CA ASP A 294 11.34 -23.76 -25.91
C ASP A 294 10.27 -23.57 -24.83
N THR A 295 10.63 -23.74 -23.55
CA THR A 295 9.67 -23.72 -22.44
C THR A 295 9.64 -22.40 -21.68
N GLU A 296 10.71 -21.60 -21.78
CA GLU A 296 10.96 -20.38 -21.00
C GLU A 296 10.88 -20.61 -19.48
N GLN A 297 11.16 -21.84 -19.04
CA GLN A 297 11.30 -22.24 -17.64
C GLN A 297 12.77 -22.46 -17.28
N ILE A 298 13.14 -22.31 -16.00
CA ILE A 298 14.53 -22.52 -15.54
C ILE A 298 15.04 -23.88 -16.05
N ASP A 299 16.19 -23.85 -16.73
CA ASP A 299 16.84 -25.04 -17.23
C ASP A 299 17.76 -25.61 -16.13
N TYR A 300 17.22 -26.54 -15.34
CA TYR A 300 17.94 -27.12 -14.20
C TYR A 300 19.12 -28.00 -14.62
N ASP A 301 19.09 -28.58 -15.82
CA ASP A 301 20.21 -29.36 -16.35
C ASP A 301 21.36 -28.44 -16.76
N GLN A 302 21.06 -27.33 -17.43
CA GLN A 302 22.01 -26.27 -17.73
C GLN A 302 22.58 -25.64 -16.45
N LEU A 303 21.72 -25.37 -15.46
CA LEU A 303 22.14 -24.84 -14.16
C LEU A 303 23.14 -25.78 -13.49
N LYS A 304 22.82 -27.09 -13.45
CA LYS A 304 23.71 -28.11 -12.89
C LYS A 304 25.06 -28.16 -13.63
N ALA A 305 25.04 -28.24 -14.96
CA ALA A 305 26.26 -28.27 -15.76
C ALA A 305 27.13 -27.01 -15.53
N GLN A 306 26.51 -25.84 -15.42
CA GLN A 306 27.20 -24.59 -15.15
C GLN A 306 27.76 -24.56 -13.71
N ALA A 307 27.02 -25.07 -12.73
CA ALA A 307 27.50 -25.19 -11.36
C ALA A 307 28.74 -26.09 -11.26
N GLU A 308 28.74 -27.25 -11.93
CA GLU A 308 29.89 -28.18 -11.96
C GLU A 308 31.12 -27.55 -12.62
N LYS A 309 30.90 -26.74 -13.67
CA LYS A 309 31.97 -26.04 -14.40
C LYS A 309 32.55 -24.87 -13.60
N VAL A 310 31.70 -24.02 -13.05
CA VAL A 310 32.10 -22.77 -12.36
C VAL A 310 32.60 -23.05 -10.95
N LYS A 311 32.02 -24.06 -10.28
CA LYS A 311 32.18 -24.36 -8.85
C LYS A 311 31.99 -23.11 -7.99
N PRO A 312 30.78 -22.49 -8.05
CA PRO A 312 30.52 -21.26 -7.33
C PRO A 312 30.60 -21.48 -5.82
N LYS A 313 30.91 -20.43 -5.07
CA LYS A 313 30.78 -20.44 -3.61
C LYS A 313 29.30 -20.38 -3.19
N MET A 314 28.48 -19.73 -4.01
CA MET A 314 27.04 -19.56 -3.77
C MET A 314 26.25 -19.66 -5.06
N ILE A 315 25.12 -20.37 -5.00
CA ILE A 315 24.06 -20.31 -6.02
C ILE A 315 22.96 -19.40 -5.48
N THR A 316 22.59 -18.36 -6.23
CA THR A 316 21.48 -17.47 -5.91
C THR A 316 20.25 -17.85 -6.72
N ALA A 317 19.13 -18.12 -6.05
CA ALA A 317 17.83 -18.37 -6.63
C ALA A 317 16.82 -17.29 -6.21
N GLY A 318 15.81 -17.05 -7.04
CA GLY A 318 14.88 -15.95 -6.86
C GLY A 318 14.80 -15.06 -8.11
N ALA A 319 13.64 -14.47 -8.34
CA ALA A 319 13.36 -13.76 -9.58
C ALA A 319 12.47 -12.54 -9.35
N SER A 320 12.67 -11.51 -10.17
CA SER A 320 11.77 -10.37 -10.28
C SER A 320 10.70 -10.56 -11.36
N ALA A 321 10.99 -11.39 -12.36
CA ALA A 321 10.16 -11.55 -13.54
C ALA A 321 10.20 -13.00 -14.04
N TYR A 322 9.76 -13.93 -13.19
CA TYR A 322 9.61 -15.34 -13.54
C TYR A 322 8.21 -15.83 -13.11
N PRO A 323 7.34 -16.23 -14.05
CA PRO A 323 5.93 -16.50 -13.76
C PRO A 323 5.66 -17.94 -13.28
N ARG A 324 6.68 -18.77 -13.08
CA ARG A 324 6.56 -20.19 -12.72
C ARG A 324 7.07 -20.47 -11.31
N ILE A 325 6.76 -21.67 -10.83
CA ILE A 325 7.32 -22.18 -9.57
C ILE A 325 8.83 -22.42 -9.74
N ILE A 326 9.59 -22.06 -8.70
CA ILE A 326 11.01 -22.42 -8.57
C ILE A 326 11.11 -23.68 -7.71
N ASP A 327 11.80 -24.69 -8.21
CA ASP A 327 12.06 -25.94 -7.50
C ASP A 327 13.27 -25.76 -6.57
N PHE A 328 12.98 -25.38 -5.32
CA PHE A 328 14.01 -25.15 -4.31
C PHE A 328 14.71 -26.42 -3.85
N GLU A 329 14.04 -27.57 -3.90
CA GLU A 329 14.66 -28.86 -3.60
C GLU A 329 15.73 -29.16 -4.65
N LYS A 330 15.38 -29.03 -5.94
CA LYS A 330 16.34 -29.26 -7.02
C LYS A 330 17.51 -28.29 -6.97
N MET A 331 17.26 -27.02 -6.67
CA MET A 331 18.31 -26.02 -6.46
C MET A 331 19.25 -26.43 -5.31
N SER A 332 18.71 -26.94 -4.21
CA SER A 332 19.47 -27.41 -3.05
C SER A 332 20.34 -28.63 -3.39
N GLU A 333 19.79 -29.60 -4.12
CA GLU A 333 20.55 -30.75 -4.63
C GLU A 333 21.76 -30.31 -5.46
N ILE A 334 21.55 -29.37 -6.39
CA ILE A 334 22.61 -28.86 -7.26
C ILE A 334 23.66 -28.12 -6.46
N ALA A 335 23.27 -27.20 -5.56
CA ALA A 335 24.21 -26.47 -4.71
C ALA A 335 25.08 -27.42 -3.87
N LYS A 336 24.45 -28.42 -3.23
CA LYS A 336 25.15 -29.45 -2.44
C LYS A 336 26.11 -30.29 -3.29
N SER A 337 25.75 -30.62 -4.52
CA SER A 337 26.59 -31.44 -5.42
C SER A 337 27.94 -30.81 -5.75
N VAL A 338 28.05 -29.48 -5.65
CA VAL A 338 29.29 -28.72 -5.91
C VAL A 338 29.86 -28.03 -4.65
N GLY A 339 29.24 -28.26 -3.48
CA GLY A 339 29.66 -27.66 -2.21
C GLY A 339 29.39 -26.14 -2.11
N ALA A 340 28.41 -25.63 -2.86
CA ALA A 340 27.99 -24.23 -2.81
C ALA A 340 26.90 -24.00 -1.76
N LEU A 341 26.84 -22.78 -1.23
CA LEU A 341 25.71 -22.29 -0.44
C LEU A 341 24.52 -22.01 -1.35
N LEU A 342 23.30 -22.30 -0.91
CA LEU A 342 22.07 -21.88 -1.58
C LEU A 342 21.50 -20.63 -0.89
N PHE A 343 21.44 -19.54 -1.65
CA PHE A 343 20.79 -18.30 -1.24
C PHE A 343 19.51 -18.09 -2.05
N VAL A 344 18.35 -17.98 -1.38
CA VAL A 344 17.06 -17.69 -2.02
C VAL A 344 16.59 -16.27 -1.70
N ASP A 345 16.33 -15.46 -2.72
CA ASP A 345 15.60 -14.20 -2.63
C ASP A 345 14.13 -14.41 -3.04
N MET A 346 13.25 -14.52 -2.05
CA MET A 346 11.82 -14.76 -2.26
C MET A 346 10.99 -13.47 -2.30
N ALA A 347 11.61 -12.30 -2.50
CA ALA A 347 10.97 -10.98 -2.37
C ALA A 347 9.60 -10.84 -3.04
N HIS A 348 9.45 -11.39 -4.24
CA HIS A 348 8.23 -11.32 -5.04
C HIS A 348 7.14 -12.28 -4.53
N ILE A 349 7.51 -13.45 -4.02
CA ILE A 349 6.62 -14.56 -3.66
C ILE A 349 6.46 -14.76 -2.15
N ALA A 350 7.06 -13.93 -1.29
CA ALA A 350 7.03 -14.13 0.15
C ALA A 350 5.61 -14.21 0.74
N GLY A 351 4.67 -13.40 0.24
CA GLY A 351 3.26 -13.52 0.61
C GLY A 351 2.66 -14.86 0.19
N LEU A 352 3.00 -15.35 -1.00
CA LEU A 352 2.50 -16.61 -1.55
C LEU A 352 3.07 -17.81 -0.78
N VAL A 353 4.34 -17.74 -0.38
CA VAL A 353 4.98 -18.74 0.50
C VAL A 353 4.28 -18.75 1.86
N ALA A 354 4.10 -17.59 2.50
CA ALA A 354 3.36 -17.47 3.76
C ALA A 354 1.90 -17.95 3.65
N GLY A 355 1.27 -17.73 2.49
CA GLY A 355 -0.08 -18.17 2.15
C GLY A 355 -0.21 -19.66 1.84
N GLY A 356 0.91 -20.37 1.65
CA GLY A 356 0.94 -21.78 1.27
C GLY A 356 0.58 -22.07 -0.20
N VAL A 357 0.64 -21.06 -1.08
CA VAL A 357 0.32 -21.19 -2.52
C VAL A 357 1.57 -21.14 -3.42
N HIS A 358 2.76 -21.09 -2.82
CA HIS A 358 4.04 -21.30 -3.49
C HIS A 358 4.95 -22.12 -2.55
N PRO A 359 5.78 -23.04 -3.07
CA PRO A 359 6.72 -23.81 -2.24
C PRO A 359 7.60 -22.93 -1.36
N SER A 360 7.89 -23.40 -0.14
CA SER A 360 8.79 -22.72 0.79
C SER A 360 10.25 -23.11 0.51
N PRO A 361 11.19 -22.14 0.51
CA PRO A 361 12.62 -22.43 0.45
C PRO A 361 13.22 -22.85 1.80
N VAL A 362 12.46 -22.74 2.90
CA VAL A 362 12.92 -23.14 4.25
C VAL A 362 13.17 -24.64 4.30
N GLY A 363 14.30 -25.04 4.87
CA GLY A 363 14.78 -26.44 4.88
C GLY A 363 15.62 -26.82 3.67
N TYR A 364 15.62 -26.01 2.61
CA TYR A 364 16.41 -26.23 1.40
C TYR A 364 17.57 -25.24 1.25
N ALA A 365 17.33 -23.96 1.56
CA ALA A 365 18.29 -22.86 1.42
C ALA A 365 19.06 -22.58 2.72
N ASP A 366 20.33 -22.17 2.60
CA ASP A 366 21.15 -21.71 3.73
C ASP A 366 20.72 -20.31 4.20
N PHE A 367 20.34 -19.47 3.24
CA PHE A 367 19.84 -18.12 3.48
C PHE A 367 18.60 -17.85 2.66
N ILE A 368 17.63 -17.18 3.27
CA ILE A 368 16.44 -16.68 2.59
C ILE A 368 16.33 -15.19 2.88
N THR A 369 16.18 -14.39 1.84
CA THR A 369 15.88 -12.97 1.97
C THR A 369 14.53 -12.67 1.36
N THR A 370 13.90 -11.61 1.86
CA THR A 370 12.73 -11.05 1.21
C THR A 370 12.59 -9.56 1.49
N THR A 371 11.84 -8.90 0.61
CA THR A 371 11.20 -7.62 0.95
C THR A 371 9.89 -7.84 1.69
N THR A 372 9.44 -6.85 2.45
CA THR A 372 8.17 -6.94 3.19
C THR A 372 6.96 -6.32 2.49
N HIS A 373 7.15 -5.52 1.42
CA HIS A 373 6.09 -4.67 0.85
C HIS A 373 5.34 -5.24 -0.38
N LYS A 374 5.83 -6.31 -1.01
CA LYS A 374 5.26 -6.85 -2.26
C LYS A 374 4.01 -7.69 -1.98
N SER A 375 4.03 -8.98 -2.32
CA SER A 375 2.94 -9.92 -2.01
C SER A 375 2.65 -10.05 -0.51
N LEU A 376 3.63 -9.75 0.35
CA LEU A 376 3.48 -9.77 1.82
C LEU A 376 2.73 -8.53 2.37
N ARG A 377 2.54 -7.48 1.56
CA ARG A 377 1.70 -6.30 1.86
C ARG A 377 2.09 -5.51 3.11
N GLY A 378 3.37 -5.55 3.48
CA GLY A 378 3.96 -4.85 4.61
C GLY A 378 4.54 -3.46 4.28
N PRO A 379 5.28 -2.85 5.23
CA PRO A 379 6.04 -1.64 4.96
C PRO A 379 7.21 -1.92 4.00
N ARG A 380 7.82 -0.88 3.44
CA ARG A 380 9.12 -1.01 2.77
C ARG A 380 10.17 -1.45 3.80
N GLY A 381 10.94 -2.49 3.46
CA GLY A 381 11.80 -3.19 4.42
C GLY A 381 12.36 -4.49 3.84
N GLY A 382 13.40 -5.02 4.48
CA GLY A 382 13.94 -6.36 4.21
C GLY A 382 13.85 -7.29 5.44
N LEU A 383 13.95 -8.58 5.18
CA LEU A 383 13.97 -9.66 6.17
C LEU A 383 15.00 -10.69 5.71
N ILE A 384 15.78 -11.21 6.66
CA ILE A 384 16.68 -12.35 6.44
C ILE A 384 16.19 -13.49 7.35
N LEU A 385 16.05 -14.68 6.79
CA LEU A 385 15.80 -15.93 7.50
C LEU A 385 16.98 -16.87 7.26
N CYS A 386 17.40 -17.57 8.30
CA CYS A 386 18.46 -18.57 8.20
C CYS A 386 18.34 -19.60 9.34
N GLY A 387 19.13 -20.68 9.24
CA GLY A 387 19.33 -21.59 10.36
C GLY A 387 20.14 -20.94 11.50
N GLU A 388 20.07 -21.54 12.69
CA GLU A 388 20.73 -21.04 13.91
C GLU A 388 22.26 -20.87 13.73
N ASP A 389 22.90 -21.76 12.95
CA ASP A 389 24.35 -21.72 12.69
C ASP A 389 24.83 -20.42 12.01
N TRP A 390 23.91 -19.72 11.34
CA TRP A 390 24.18 -18.45 10.67
C TRP A 390 23.73 -17.21 11.46
N ALA A 391 22.90 -17.39 12.51
CA ALA A 391 22.22 -16.30 13.20
C ALA A 391 23.19 -15.19 13.65
N LYS A 392 24.23 -15.56 14.40
CA LYS A 392 25.22 -14.60 14.92
C LYS A 392 26.00 -13.89 13.81
N LYS A 393 26.33 -14.58 12.70
CA LYS A 393 27.09 -14.00 11.58
C LYS A 393 26.23 -13.00 10.81
N ILE A 394 24.98 -13.35 10.53
CA ILE A 394 24.01 -12.46 9.90
C ILE A 394 23.77 -11.24 10.78
N ASP A 395 23.50 -11.43 12.06
CA ASP A 395 23.22 -10.32 12.96
C ASP A 395 24.41 -9.35 13.06
N SER A 396 25.62 -9.89 13.21
CA SER A 396 26.84 -9.07 13.26
C SER A 396 27.12 -8.38 11.93
N MET A 397 26.72 -8.98 10.80
CA MET A 397 26.90 -8.38 9.48
C MET A 397 25.86 -7.31 9.18
N VAL A 398 24.60 -7.49 9.60
CA VAL A 398 23.58 -6.43 9.49
C VAL A 398 23.99 -5.24 10.35
N PHE A 399 24.33 -5.48 11.62
CA PHE A 399 24.85 -4.46 12.52
C PHE A 399 25.97 -5.04 13.39
N PRO A 400 27.17 -4.43 13.46
CA PRO A 400 27.54 -3.13 12.88
C PRO A 400 28.09 -3.20 11.44
N GLY A 401 27.97 -4.33 10.74
CA GLY A 401 28.63 -4.52 9.43
C GLY A 401 28.16 -3.56 8.32
N VAL A 402 26.90 -3.64 7.91
CA VAL A 402 26.38 -2.87 6.75
C VAL A 402 25.33 -1.81 7.09
N GLN A 403 24.86 -1.74 8.35
CA GLN A 403 23.91 -0.73 8.82
C GLN A 403 24.32 -0.14 10.17
N GLY A 404 23.79 1.05 10.48
CA GLY A 404 23.80 1.65 11.82
C GLY A 404 22.49 1.38 12.57
N GLY A 405 21.83 2.44 13.08
CA GLY A 405 20.58 2.33 13.83
C GLY A 405 19.41 1.66 13.05
N PRO A 406 18.67 0.73 13.69
CA PRO A 406 17.47 0.14 13.10
C PRO A 406 16.31 1.15 13.03
N LEU A 407 15.47 1.03 12.00
CA LEU A 407 14.26 1.86 11.84
C LEU A 407 13.11 1.27 12.66
N MET A 408 12.99 1.64 13.94
CA MET A 408 12.04 0.99 14.87
C MET A 408 10.57 1.12 14.46
N HIS A 409 10.18 2.23 13.83
CA HIS A 409 8.84 2.42 13.25
C HIS A 409 8.56 1.42 12.10
N VAL A 410 9.54 1.17 11.23
CA VAL A 410 9.45 0.16 10.17
C VAL A 410 9.42 -1.24 10.76
N ILE A 411 10.24 -1.55 11.78
CA ILE A 411 10.25 -2.87 12.43
C ILE A 411 8.91 -3.16 13.10
N ALA A 412 8.33 -2.19 13.81
CA ALA A 412 6.99 -2.34 14.37
C ALA A 412 5.93 -2.56 13.28
N ALA A 413 6.02 -1.82 12.17
CA ALA A 413 5.15 -2.02 11.01
C ALA A 413 5.34 -3.41 10.36
N LYS A 414 6.57 -3.97 10.34
CA LYS A 414 6.82 -5.36 9.93
C LYS A 414 6.16 -6.34 10.91
N ALA A 415 6.25 -6.11 12.21
CA ALA A 415 5.56 -6.92 13.21
C ALA A 415 4.04 -6.96 12.97
N ALA A 416 3.44 -5.82 12.64
CA ALA A 416 2.02 -5.75 12.29
C ALA A 416 1.71 -6.53 11.00
N CYS A 417 2.49 -6.32 9.94
CA CYS A 417 2.38 -7.08 8.68
C CYS A 417 2.44 -8.60 8.90
N PHE A 418 3.41 -9.10 9.68
CA PHE A 418 3.50 -10.53 9.96
C PHE A 418 2.31 -11.02 10.80
N GLY A 419 1.84 -10.21 11.75
CA GLY A 419 0.64 -10.51 12.54
C GLY A 419 -0.64 -10.56 11.69
N GLU A 420 -0.75 -9.73 10.66
CA GLU A 420 -1.83 -9.83 9.66
C GLU A 420 -1.68 -11.09 8.81
N ALA A 421 -0.46 -11.41 8.39
CA ALA A 421 -0.17 -12.57 7.54
C ALA A 421 -0.39 -13.92 8.24
N LEU A 422 -0.28 -13.96 9.58
CA LEU A 422 -0.59 -15.15 10.39
C LEU A 422 -2.09 -15.46 10.45
N LYS A 423 -2.98 -14.52 10.08
CA LYS A 423 -4.43 -14.75 10.12
C LYS A 423 -4.90 -15.63 8.96
N PRO A 424 -5.97 -16.44 9.15
CA PRO A 424 -6.50 -17.31 8.10
C PRO A 424 -6.88 -16.58 6.80
N ASP A 425 -7.45 -15.38 6.90
CA ASP A 425 -7.88 -14.58 5.75
C ASP A 425 -6.72 -14.22 4.81
N PHE A 426 -5.49 -14.13 5.33
CA PHE A 426 -4.33 -13.89 4.50
C PHE A 426 -4.10 -15.04 3.51
N LYS A 427 -4.31 -16.30 3.92
CA LYS A 427 -4.22 -17.45 3.01
C LYS A 427 -5.27 -17.39 1.91
N ILE A 428 -6.49 -16.97 2.25
CA ILE A 428 -7.58 -16.78 1.26
C ILE A 428 -7.18 -15.71 0.25
N TYR A 429 -6.68 -14.57 0.74
CA TYR A 429 -6.16 -13.48 -0.10
C TYR A 429 -5.04 -13.94 -1.05
N GLN A 430 -4.06 -14.70 -0.56
CA GLN A 430 -2.96 -15.20 -1.41
C GLN A 430 -3.44 -16.20 -2.48
N ASN A 431 -4.42 -17.05 -2.15
CA ASN A 431 -5.07 -17.91 -3.15
C ASN A 431 -5.79 -17.08 -4.22
N GLN A 432 -6.47 -16.00 -3.82
CA GLN A 432 -7.16 -15.13 -4.76
C GLN A 432 -6.19 -14.43 -5.72
N ILE A 433 -5.00 -14.01 -5.25
CA ILE A 433 -3.96 -13.43 -6.10
C ILE A 433 -3.60 -14.35 -7.27
N VAL A 434 -3.37 -15.64 -6.97
CA VAL A 434 -2.98 -16.64 -7.98
C VAL A 434 -4.13 -16.92 -8.95
N LYS A 435 -5.37 -17.05 -8.46
CA LYS A 435 -6.56 -17.20 -9.31
C LYS A 435 -6.76 -16.01 -10.25
N ASN A 436 -6.60 -14.80 -9.73
CA ASN A 436 -6.67 -13.57 -10.50
C ASN A 436 -5.59 -13.54 -11.58
N ALA A 437 -4.34 -13.90 -11.23
CA ALA A 437 -3.23 -13.93 -12.18
C ALA A 437 -3.46 -14.95 -13.30
N HIS A 438 -3.94 -16.15 -12.98
CA HIS A 438 -4.32 -17.15 -13.97
C HIS A 438 -5.44 -16.67 -14.90
N THR A 439 -6.47 -16.05 -14.35
CA THR A 439 -7.62 -15.55 -15.11
C THR A 439 -7.21 -14.45 -16.07
N LEU A 440 -6.45 -13.45 -15.59
CA LEU A 440 -5.95 -12.36 -16.41
C LEU A 440 -5.03 -12.85 -17.53
N ALA A 441 -4.08 -13.73 -17.21
CA ALA A 441 -3.20 -14.34 -18.21
C ALA A 441 -3.97 -15.15 -19.26
N GLY A 442 -4.97 -15.93 -18.83
CA GLY A 442 -5.85 -16.70 -19.72
C GLY A 442 -6.62 -15.79 -20.67
N LYS A 443 -7.23 -14.72 -20.15
CA LYS A 443 -8.03 -13.80 -20.96
C LYS A 443 -7.19 -13.00 -21.95
N LEU A 444 -5.99 -12.58 -21.57
CA LEU A 444 -5.06 -11.92 -22.50
C LEU A 444 -4.64 -12.84 -23.66
N LYS A 445 -4.50 -14.15 -23.43
CA LYS A 445 -4.26 -15.11 -24.52
C LYS A 445 -5.43 -15.21 -25.50
N GLU A 446 -6.66 -15.14 -25.02
CA GLU A 446 -7.84 -15.13 -25.90
C GLU A 446 -7.85 -13.90 -26.83
N TYR A 447 -7.30 -12.77 -26.36
CA TYR A 447 -7.07 -11.58 -27.19
C TYR A 447 -5.81 -11.66 -28.09
N GLY A 448 -5.14 -12.81 -28.12
CA GLY A 448 -4.00 -13.07 -28.99
C GLY A 448 -2.64 -12.66 -28.43
N TYR A 449 -2.54 -12.22 -27.17
CA TYR A 449 -1.26 -11.92 -26.55
C TYR A 449 -0.50 -13.19 -26.17
N ARG A 450 0.81 -13.21 -26.45
CA ARG A 450 1.68 -14.31 -26.02
C ARG A 450 2.10 -14.08 -24.57
N ILE A 451 1.87 -15.08 -23.72
CA ILE A 451 2.32 -15.07 -22.32
C ILE A 451 3.59 -15.93 -22.23
N VAL A 452 4.68 -15.35 -21.73
CA VAL A 452 5.96 -16.05 -21.54
C VAL A 452 5.76 -17.30 -20.69
N SER A 453 6.45 -18.37 -21.05
CA SER A 453 6.32 -19.73 -20.51
C SER A 453 4.95 -20.37 -20.69
N GLY A 454 4.03 -19.71 -21.41
CA GLY A 454 2.68 -20.19 -21.65
C GLY A 454 1.71 -19.98 -20.48
N GLY A 455 1.97 -19.08 -19.52
CA GLY A 455 1.07 -18.83 -18.40
C GLY A 455 1.77 -18.32 -17.15
N THR A 456 1.12 -18.47 -16.01
CA THR A 456 1.65 -18.15 -14.68
C THR A 456 1.24 -19.21 -13.68
N GLU A 457 1.98 -19.35 -12.59
CA GLU A 457 1.69 -20.16 -11.39
C GLU A 457 1.90 -19.34 -10.10
N ASN A 458 2.05 -18.03 -10.24
CA ASN A 458 2.26 -17.11 -9.13
C ASN A 458 1.45 -15.81 -9.36
N HIS A 459 1.89 -14.70 -8.79
CA HIS A 459 1.16 -13.43 -8.81
C HIS A 459 1.41 -12.55 -10.03
N LEU A 460 2.29 -12.96 -10.95
CA LEU A 460 2.70 -12.14 -12.08
C LEU A 460 2.72 -12.90 -13.41
N MET A 461 2.69 -12.16 -14.50
CA MET A 461 2.87 -12.67 -15.86
C MET A 461 3.72 -11.69 -16.67
N LEU A 462 4.38 -12.23 -17.70
CA LEU A 462 5.08 -11.45 -18.71
C LEU A 462 4.33 -11.59 -20.03
N VAL A 463 3.88 -10.46 -20.55
CA VAL A 463 3.14 -10.37 -21.81
C VAL A 463 4.09 -9.89 -22.89
N ASP A 464 4.30 -10.71 -23.91
CA ASP A 464 5.08 -10.36 -25.09
C ASP A 464 4.19 -9.58 -26.07
N VAL A 465 4.53 -8.31 -26.29
CA VAL A 465 3.74 -7.38 -27.11
C VAL A 465 4.33 -7.21 -28.51
N ARG A 466 5.49 -7.82 -28.81
CA ARG A 466 6.12 -7.79 -30.13
C ARG A 466 5.23 -8.34 -31.25
N PRO A 467 4.45 -9.44 -31.06
CA PRO A 467 3.52 -9.91 -32.09
C PRO A 467 2.50 -8.86 -32.54
N ASN A 468 2.13 -7.93 -31.65
CA ASN A 468 1.25 -6.80 -31.92
C ASN A 468 1.98 -5.61 -32.57
N LYS A 469 3.25 -5.79 -32.98
CA LYS A 469 4.11 -4.78 -33.62
C LYS A 469 4.33 -3.52 -32.76
N ILE A 470 4.32 -3.68 -31.45
CA ILE A 470 4.69 -2.66 -30.47
C ILE A 470 5.79 -3.18 -29.55
N ASN A 471 6.38 -2.28 -28.76
CA ASN A 471 7.31 -2.64 -27.70
C ASN A 471 6.72 -2.27 -26.34
N GLY A 472 7.36 -2.76 -25.27
CA GLY A 472 6.94 -2.56 -23.89
C GLY A 472 6.82 -1.08 -23.51
N LYS A 473 7.69 -0.20 -24.04
CA LYS A 473 7.59 1.24 -23.81
C LYS A 473 6.30 1.84 -24.37
N ILE A 474 5.92 1.50 -25.61
CA ILE A 474 4.66 1.95 -26.21
C ILE A 474 3.47 1.41 -25.42
N ALA A 475 3.49 0.11 -25.09
CA ALA A 475 2.43 -0.53 -24.34
C ALA A 475 2.23 0.12 -22.96
N GLN A 476 3.33 0.36 -22.22
CA GLN A 476 3.28 1.01 -20.92
C GLN A 476 2.66 2.42 -21.03
N HIS A 477 3.13 3.24 -21.98
CA HIS A 477 2.61 4.60 -22.14
C HIS A 477 1.11 4.64 -22.46
N ALA A 478 0.64 3.80 -23.39
CA ALA A 478 -0.78 3.75 -23.74
C ALA A 478 -1.66 3.30 -22.56
N LEU A 479 -1.18 2.33 -21.77
CA LEU A 479 -1.88 1.86 -20.58
C LEU A 479 -1.89 2.93 -19.48
N ASP A 480 -0.78 3.64 -19.26
CA ASP A 480 -0.70 4.74 -18.29
C ASP A 480 -1.70 5.86 -18.65
N GLU A 481 -1.82 6.24 -19.93
CA GLU A 481 -2.83 7.20 -20.42
C GLU A 481 -4.27 6.71 -20.18
N ALA A 482 -4.51 5.41 -20.34
CA ALA A 482 -5.80 4.77 -20.05
C ALA A 482 -6.06 4.53 -18.54
N GLY A 483 -5.16 4.97 -17.63
CA GLY A 483 -5.32 4.79 -16.19
C GLY A 483 -4.97 3.38 -15.67
N ILE A 484 -4.19 2.60 -16.43
CA ILE A 484 -3.74 1.24 -16.07
C ILE A 484 -2.23 1.26 -15.91
N THR A 485 -1.75 1.13 -14.68
CA THR A 485 -0.33 1.26 -14.37
C THR A 485 0.36 -0.10 -14.43
N VAL A 486 1.32 -0.24 -15.35
CA VAL A 486 2.16 -1.43 -15.55
C VAL A 486 3.63 -1.02 -15.67
N ASN A 487 4.54 -2.00 -15.81
CA ASN A 487 5.92 -1.70 -16.18
C ASN A 487 6.34 -2.45 -17.46
N LYS A 488 7.04 -1.75 -18.38
CA LYS A 488 7.77 -2.41 -19.46
C LYS A 488 8.82 -3.35 -18.86
N ASN A 489 9.05 -4.49 -19.50
CA ASN A 489 9.95 -5.51 -18.99
C ASN A 489 10.55 -6.32 -20.13
N SER A 490 11.87 -6.55 -20.08
CA SER A 490 12.49 -7.51 -20.99
C SER A 490 11.91 -8.90 -20.76
N ILE A 491 11.87 -9.70 -21.81
CA ILE A 491 11.44 -11.09 -21.75
C ILE A 491 12.61 -12.01 -22.16
N PRO A 492 12.60 -13.30 -21.81
CA PRO A 492 13.63 -14.22 -22.28
C PRO A 492 13.81 -14.14 -23.80
N PHE A 493 15.08 -14.12 -24.25
CA PHE A 493 15.43 -14.02 -25.68
C PHE A 493 14.82 -12.78 -26.36
N ASP A 494 14.81 -11.65 -25.64
CA ASP A 494 14.31 -10.39 -26.17
C ASP A 494 15.14 -9.92 -27.38
N THR A 495 14.43 -9.45 -28.40
CA THR A 495 15.02 -8.85 -29.59
C THR A 495 15.01 -7.33 -29.53
N GLU A 496 14.24 -6.76 -28.58
CA GLU A 496 14.22 -5.33 -28.31
C GLU A 496 15.34 -4.93 -27.34
N SER A 497 15.80 -3.68 -27.45
CA SER A 497 16.78 -3.14 -26.50
C SER A 497 16.18 -3.07 -25.09
N PRO A 498 16.99 -3.16 -24.01
CA PRO A 498 16.51 -3.02 -22.63
C PRO A 498 15.74 -1.71 -22.33
N PHE A 499 16.00 -0.64 -23.09
CA PHE A 499 15.28 0.64 -22.95
C PHE A 499 13.85 0.62 -23.52
N LYS A 500 13.60 -0.25 -24.50
CA LYS A 500 12.28 -0.42 -25.14
C LYS A 500 11.53 -1.60 -24.55
N ALA A 501 12.23 -2.72 -24.36
CA ALA A 501 11.74 -4.03 -23.95
C ALA A 501 10.68 -4.63 -24.89
N GLY A 502 10.68 -5.95 -25.04
CA GLY A 502 9.71 -6.67 -25.87
C GLY A 502 8.36 -6.92 -25.19
N GLY A 503 8.28 -6.76 -23.86
CA GLY A 503 7.08 -7.08 -23.10
C GLY A 503 6.72 -6.06 -22.02
N ILE A 504 5.61 -6.37 -21.35
CA ILE A 504 5.15 -5.72 -20.11
C ILE A 504 4.99 -6.78 -19.02
N ARG A 505 5.26 -6.39 -17.77
CA ARG A 505 5.06 -7.23 -16.59
C ARG A 505 3.82 -6.75 -15.85
N ILE A 506 2.92 -7.69 -15.60
CA ILE A 506 1.63 -7.46 -14.95
C ILE A 506 1.56 -8.34 -13.72
N GLY A 507 1.08 -7.82 -12.60
CA GLY A 507 0.78 -8.61 -11.41
C GLY A 507 -0.52 -8.19 -10.74
N THR A 508 -1.08 -9.12 -9.98
CA THR A 508 -2.41 -9.01 -9.36
C THR A 508 -2.45 -8.68 -7.85
N PRO A 509 -1.36 -8.53 -7.06
CA PRO A 509 -1.49 -8.26 -5.62
C PRO A 509 -2.29 -7.00 -5.26
N ALA A 510 -2.00 -5.87 -5.90
CA ALA A 510 -2.62 -4.58 -5.55
C ALA A 510 -4.13 -4.56 -5.81
N VAL A 511 -4.57 -4.98 -7.00
CA VAL A 511 -6.01 -5.12 -7.33
C VAL A 511 -6.73 -6.14 -6.44
N THR A 512 -6.06 -7.23 -6.09
CA THR A 512 -6.65 -8.25 -5.19
C THR A 512 -6.80 -7.71 -3.77
N THR A 513 -5.87 -6.89 -3.30
CA THR A 513 -5.96 -6.20 -2.01
C THR A 513 -7.16 -5.27 -1.93
N ARG A 514 -7.56 -4.65 -3.06
CA ARG A 514 -8.78 -3.82 -3.16
C ARG A 514 -10.07 -4.66 -3.18
N GLY A 515 -9.98 -5.98 -3.25
CA GLY A 515 -11.13 -6.90 -3.24
C GLY A 515 -11.54 -7.42 -4.62
N MET A 516 -10.79 -7.12 -5.68
CA MET A 516 -11.09 -7.61 -7.03
C MET A 516 -10.85 -9.13 -7.15
N THR A 517 -11.70 -9.78 -7.93
CA THR A 517 -11.71 -11.23 -8.16
C THR A 517 -11.57 -11.54 -9.65
N GLU A 518 -11.78 -12.81 -10.04
CA GLU A 518 -11.68 -13.27 -11.42
C GLU A 518 -12.60 -12.47 -12.36
N SER A 519 -13.79 -12.05 -11.91
CA SER A 519 -14.73 -11.26 -12.73
C SER A 519 -14.11 -9.94 -13.19
N GLU A 520 -13.45 -9.23 -12.27
CA GLU A 520 -12.79 -7.96 -12.58
C GLU A 520 -11.55 -8.18 -13.46
N MET A 521 -10.84 -9.31 -13.30
CA MET A 521 -9.69 -9.63 -14.15
C MET A 521 -10.08 -9.79 -15.62
N LEU A 522 -11.28 -10.31 -15.91
CA LEU A 522 -11.80 -10.40 -17.28
C LEU A 522 -12.02 -9.01 -17.89
N VAL A 523 -12.58 -8.08 -17.10
CA VAL A 523 -12.82 -6.69 -17.51
C VAL A 523 -11.49 -5.94 -17.68
N ILE A 524 -10.55 -6.13 -16.76
CA ILE A 524 -9.21 -5.53 -16.86
C ILE A 524 -8.48 -6.00 -18.12
N ALA A 525 -8.57 -7.30 -18.45
CA ALA A 525 -7.99 -7.82 -19.69
C ALA A 525 -8.59 -7.16 -20.95
N GLU A 526 -9.90 -6.89 -20.94
CA GLU A 526 -10.58 -6.14 -22.01
C GLU A 526 -10.06 -4.70 -22.10
N PHE A 527 -9.96 -3.98 -20.98
CA PHE A 527 -9.42 -2.61 -20.99
C PHE A 527 -7.98 -2.55 -21.49
N ILE A 528 -7.14 -3.51 -21.08
CA ILE A 528 -5.76 -3.63 -21.59
C ILE A 528 -5.78 -3.84 -23.10
N HIS A 529 -6.62 -4.75 -23.60
CA HIS A 529 -6.71 -5.01 -25.03
C HIS A 529 -7.19 -3.78 -25.81
N GLU A 530 -8.30 -3.15 -25.38
CA GLU A 530 -8.83 -1.94 -26.01
C GLU A 530 -7.77 -0.82 -26.06
N ALA A 531 -7.04 -0.60 -24.96
CA ALA A 531 -6.03 0.45 -24.87
C ALA A 531 -4.86 0.21 -25.83
N LEU A 532 -4.37 -1.03 -25.93
CA LEU A 532 -3.25 -1.37 -26.82
C LEU A 532 -3.64 -1.32 -28.30
N GLU A 533 -4.87 -1.68 -28.65
CA GLU A 533 -5.41 -1.51 -30.01
C GLU A 533 -5.60 -0.03 -30.39
N ASN A 534 -5.93 0.82 -29.41
CA ASN A 534 -6.16 2.26 -29.60
C ASN A 534 -4.99 3.15 -29.12
N ARG A 535 -3.79 2.61 -28.97
CA ARG A 535 -2.60 3.28 -28.40
C ARG A 535 -2.18 4.62 -29.05
N GLU A 536 -2.66 4.92 -30.25
CA GLU A 536 -2.39 6.19 -30.96
C GLU A 536 -3.59 7.15 -30.96
N ASN A 537 -4.67 6.80 -30.25
CA ASN A 537 -5.92 7.55 -30.21
C ASN A 537 -6.20 8.06 -28.78
N PRO A 538 -5.79 9.30 -28.45
CA PRO A 538 -5.99 9.87 -27.12
C PRO A 538 -7.46 9.93 -26.67
N GLU A 539 -8.40 10.17 -27.59
CA GLU A 539 -9.82 10.21 -27.25
C GLU A 539 -10.37 8.82 -26.84
N ALA A 540 -9.84 7.76 -27.44
CA ALA A 540 -10.20 6.39 -27.05
C ALA A 540 -9.58 6.01 -25.71
N LEU A 541 -8.32 6.37 -25.48
CA LEU A 541 -7.63 6.14 -24.20
C LEU A 541 -8.32 6.87 -23.05
N GLU A 542 -8.77 8.11 -23.26
CA GLU A 542 -9.54 8.86 -22.26
C GLU A 542 -10.89 8.18 -21.94
N LYS A 543 -11.60 7.65 -22.94
CA LYS A 543 -12.83 6.88 -22.70
C LYS A 543 -12.55 5.63 -21.86
N ILE A 544 -11.44 4.95 -22.10
CA ILE A 544 -11.03 3.77 -21.29
C ILE A 544 -10.67 4.21 -19.87
N ARG A 545 -9.95 5.34 -19.70
CA ARG A 545 -9.66 5.94 -18.40
C ARG A 545 -10.92 6.20 -17.58
N LEU A 546 -11.99 6.71 -18.20
CA LEU A 546 -13.28 6.90 -17.53
C LEU A 546 -13.93 5.56 -17.12
N LYS A 547 -13.84 4.52 -17.96
CA LYS A 547 -14.29 3.16 -17.59
C LYS A 547 -13.49 2.60 -16.41
N VAL A 548 -12.17 2.81 -16.40
CA VAL A 548 -11.25 2.42 -15.33
C VAL A 548 -11.62 3.10 -14.01
N ILE A 549 -11.79 4.43 -14.03
CA ILE A 549 -12.24 5.20 -12.86
C ILE A 549 -13.57 4.65 -12.34
N ASN A 550 -14.52 4.39 -13.24
CA ASN A 550 -15.83 3.87 -12.86
C ASN A 550 -15.76 2.47 -12.23
N LEU A 551 -14.91 1.58 -12.75
CA LEU A 551 -14.66 0.27 -12.14
C LEU A 551 -14.11 0.42 -10.72
N ASN A 552 -13.11 1.29 -10.54
CA ASN A 552 -12.43 1.49 -9.26
C ASN A 552 -13.30 2.14 -8.18
N LYS A 553 -14.36 2.90 -8.54
CA LYS A 553 -15.33 3.43 -7.56
C LYS A 553 -16.01 2.33 -6.73
N GLY A 554 -16.09 1.11 -7.27
CA GLY A 554 -16.66 -0.05 -6.57
C GLY A 554 -15.75 -0.67 -5.53
N PHE A 555 -14.48 -0.24 -5.40
CA PHE A 555 -13.48 -0.88 -4.55
C PHE A 555 -12.76 0.11 -3.63
N PRO A 556 -12.56 -0.22 -2.34
CA PRO A 556 -11.84 0.65 -1.41
C PRO A 556 -10.36 0.78 -1.76
N LEU A 557 -9.72 1.85 -1.26
CA LEU A 557 -8.27 1.99 -1.15
C LEU A 557 -7.88 1.80 0.33
N PRO A 558 -7.19 0.70 0.70
CA PRO A 558 -6.90 0.35 2.10
C PRO A 558 -5.95 1.25 2.91
#